data_AF-A0AAN6P4R4-F1
#
_entry.id   AF-A0AAN6P4R4-F1
#
_cell.length_a   1.000
_cell.length_b   1.000
_cell.length_c   1.000
_cell.angle_alpha   90.00
_cell.angle_beta   90.00
_cell.angle_gamma   90.00
#
_symmetry.space_group_name_H-M   'P 1'
#
loop_
_entity.id
_entity.type
_entity.pdbx_description
1 polymer ?
#
loop_
_entity_poly.entity_id
_entity_poly.type
_entity_poly.pdbx_seq_one_letter_code
_entity_poly.pdbx_strand_id
1 'polypeptide(L)'
;VYGGYFVWLTLPGGVDAEAVAERARVEEELVVAPGRLFEVAGDEAAARFPGNVRLSFSWADEEDIVEGVARLGRVLRRMLDGEGWTQAGKAEGNGGAQEFK
;
A
#
# COMPACT_ATOMS: atom_id res chain seq x y z
N VAL A 1 -11.70 24.02 -2.41
CA VAL A 1 -12.34 22.77 -2.86
C VAL A 1 -11.32 21.66 -2.65
N TYR A 2 -11.65 20.66 -1.83
CA TYR A 2 -10.88 19.41 -1.74
C TYR A 2 -11.54 18.41 -2.69
N GLY A 3 -10.77 17.71 -3.51
CA GLY A 3 -11.31 16.81 -4.53
C GLY A 3 -10.22 15.96 -5.17
N GLY A 4 -10.63 15.00 -6.00
CA GLY A 4 -9.79 13.96 -6.57
C GLY A 4 -10.25 12.56 -6.15
N TYR A 5 -9.45 11.56 -6.47
CA TYR A 5 -9.79 10.14 -6.28
C TYR A 5 -8.87 9.41 -5.32
N PHE A 6 -7.90 10.12 -4.74
CA PHE A 6 -6.83 9.52 -3.98
C PHE A 6 -6.63 10.18 -2.63
N VAL A 7 -6.28 9.35 -1.64
CA VAL A 7 -5.72 9.79 -0.35
C VAL A 7 -4.27 9.34 -0.28
N TRP A 8 -3.39 10.24 0.15
CA TRP A 8 -1.99 9.95 0.39
C TRP A 8 -1.74 9.82 1.89
N LEU A 9 -1.25 8.66 2.32
CA LEU A 9 -0.98 8.35 3.72
C LEU A 9 0.52 8.28 3.97
N THR A 10 0.94 8.79 5.13
CA THR A 10 2.26 8.50 5.71
C THR A 10 2.05 7.48 6.82
N LEU A 11 2.68 6.33 6.71
CA LEU A 11 2.54 5.22 7.64
C LEU A 11 3.31 5.51 8.95
N PRO A 12 2.78 5.08 10.10
CA PRO A 12 3.40 5.30 11.40
C PRO A 12 4.63 4.40 11.62
N GLY A 13 5.47 4.75 12.59
CA GLY A 13 6.52 3.86 13.09
C GLY A 13 7.67 3.55 12.12
N GLY A 14 7.74 4.25 10.98
CA GLY A 14 8.80 4.02 9.98
C GLY A 14 8.68 2.68 9.24
N VAL A 15 7.49 2.07 9.22
CA VAL A 15 7.25 0.83 8.48
C VAL A 15 7.47 1.04 6.98
N ASP A 16 8.07 0.05 6.33
CA ASP A 16 8.27 0.07 4.89
C ASP A 16 6.95 -0.22 4.17
N ALA A 17 6.53 0.69 3.30
CA ALA A 17 5.27 0.63 2.58
C ALA A 17 5.20 -0.53 1.58
N GLU A 18 6.34 -0.95 1.01
CA GLU A 18 6.41 -2.10 0.12
C GLU A 18 6.06 -3.38 0.89
N ALA A 19 6.65 -3.54 2.08
CA ALA A 19 6.37 -4.66 2.97
C ALA A 19 4.91 -4.67 3.44
N VAL A 20 4.35 -3.49 3.77
CA VAL A 20 2.93 -3.35 4.12
C VAL A 20 2.02 -3.76 2.96
N ALA A 21 2.31 -3.28 1.75
CA ALA A 21 1.52 -3.59 0.56
C ALA A 21 1.52 -5.09 0.25
N GLU A 22 2.70 -5.73 0.33
CA GLU A 22 2.80 -7.17 0.08
C GLU A 22 2.11 -7.99 1.17
N ARG A 23 2.28 -7.63 2.44
CA ARG A 23 1.59 -8.32 3.55
C ARG A 23 0.06 -8.14 3.47
N ALA A 24 -0.42 -6.95 3.13
CA ALA A 24 -1.85 -6.69 2.94
C ALA A 24 -2.44 -7.51 1.79
N ARG A 25 -1.70 -7.64 0.67
CA ARG A 25 -2.11 -8.46 -0.47
C ARG A 25 -2.21 -9.94 -0.09
N VAL A 26 -1.23 -10.46 0.65
CA VAL A 26 -1.15 -11.88 1.00
C VAL A 26 -2.09 -12.27 2.13
N GLU A 27 -2.19 -11.47 3.20
CA GLU A 27 -2.94 -11.83 4.41
C GLU A 27 -4.40 -11.38 4.39
N GLU A 28 -4.72 -10.29 3.69
CA GLU A 28 -6.04 -9.64 3.76
C GLU A 28 -6.66 -9.44 2.36
N GLU A 29 -6.05 -10.00 1.31
CA GLU A 29 -6.49 -9.82 -0.09
C GLU A 29 -6.69 -8.34 -0.47
N LEU A 30 -5.87 -7.45 0.12
CA LEU A 30 -5.97 -6.01 -0.06
C LEU A 30 -4.79 -5.49 -0.88
N VAL A 31 -5.08 -4.87 -2.02
CA VAL A 31 -4.06 -4.22 -2.85
C VAL A 31 -4.02 -2.72 -2.52
N VAL A 32 -2.83 -2.23 -2.14
CA VAL A 32 -2.56 -0.81 -1.96
C VAL A 32 -1.31 -0.42 -2.74
N ALA A 33 -1.21 0.84 -3.17
CA ALA A 33 -0.08 1.31 -3.95
C ALA A 33 1.01 1.88 -3.02
N PRO A 34 2.18 1.22 -2.87
CA PRO A 34 3.28 1.75 -2.09
C PRO A 34 3.90 2.98 -2.75
N GLY A 35 4.46 3.86 -1.92
CA GLY A 35 4.96 5.18 -2.34
C GLY A 35 6.08 5.12 -3.36
N ARG A 36 6.88 4.05 -3.35
CA ARG A 36 8.00 3.86 -4.30
C ARG A 36 7.55 3.80 -5.76
N LEU A 37 6.31 3.39 -6.04
CA LEU A 37 5.73 3.44 -7.40
C LEU A 37 5.62 4.86 -7.97
N PHE A 38 5.73 5.89 -7.13
CA PHE A 38 5.60 7.30 -7.49
C PHE A 38 6.94 8.04 -7.45
N GLU A 39 8.04 7.32 -7.25
CA GLU A 39 9.38 7.87 -7.36
C GLU A 39 9.83 7.94 -8.83
N VAL A 40 10.67 8.93 -9.15
CA VAL A 40 11.22 9.08 -10.50
C VAL A 40 12.45 8.17 -10.63
N ALA A 41 12.37 7.20 -11.53
CA ALA A 41 13.49 6.31 -11.83
C ALA A 41 14.70 7.12 -12.32
N GLY A 42 15.86 6.90 -11.70
CA GLY A 42 17.10 7.64 -11.98
C GLY A 42 17.23 9.00 -11.29
N ASP A 43 16.21 9.48 -10.59
CA ASP A 43 16.27 10.70 -9.76
C ASP A 43 15.76 10.43 -8.35
N GLU A 44 16.15 9.27 -7.86
CA GLU A 44 15.76 8.77 -6.59
C GLU A 44 16.19 9.75 -5.46
N ALA A 45 17.35 10.41 -5.57
CA ALA A 45 17.82 11.32 -4.53
C ALA A 45 16.92 12.55 -4.30
N ALA A 46 16.11 12.96 -5.29
CA ALA A 46 15.25 14.14 -5.18
C ALA A 46 14.00 13.90 -4.31
N ALA A 47 13.41 12.70 -4.38
CA ALA A 47 12.20 12.36 -3.64
C ALA A 47 12.10 10.87 -3.32
N ARG A 48 11.79 10.56 -2.05
CA ARG A 48 11.67 9.22 -1.49
C ARG A 48 10.39 9.09 -0.69
N PHE A 49 9.68 7.98 -0.88
CA PHE A 49 8.41 7.71 -0.22
C PHE A 49 8.34 6.29 0.38
N PRO A 50 9.36 5.86 1.16
CA PRO A 50 9.45 4.48 1.66
C PRO A 50 8.36 4.15 2.69
N GLY A 51 7.76 5.16 3.33
CA GLY A 51 6.71 4.99 4.33
C GLY A 51 5.37 5.57 3.88
N ASN A 52 5.10 5.68 2.58
CA ASN A 52 3.86 6.26 2.07
C ASN A 52 3.04 5.27 1.26
N VAL A 53 1.73 5.45 1.27
CA VAL A 53 0.77 4.64 0.49
C VAL A 53 -0.26 5.55 -0.15
N ARG A 54 -0.64 5.24 -1.39
CA ARG A 54 -1.77 5.88 -2.08
C ARG A 54 -2.98 4.96 -2.09
N LEU A 55 -4.11 5.46 -1.62
CA LEU A 55 -5.40 4.78 -1.68
C LEU A 55 -6.27 5.41 -2.76
N SER A 56 -6.91 4.59 -3.59
CA SER A 56 -7.91 5.03 -4.57
C SER A 56 -9.30 4.68 -4.06
N PHE A 57 -10.26 5.61 -4.19
CA PHE A 57 -11.66 5.38 -3.83
C PHE A 57 -12.62 5.67 -4.99
N SER A 58 -12.12 5.91 -6.21
CA SER A 58 -12.96 6.30 -7.36
C SER A 58 -13.98 5.28 -7.83
N TRP A 59 -13.75 4.00 -7.54
CA TRP A 59 -14.52 2.88 -8.08
C TRP A 59 -14.85 1.81 -7.02
N ALA A 60 -14.64 2.12 -5.74
CA ALA A 60 -14.95 1.20 -4.64
C ALA A 60 -16.30 1.56 -4.03
N ASP A 61 -17.09 0.54 -3.68
CA ASP A 61 -18.32 0.73 -2.91
C ASP A 61 -18.00 1.18 -1.47
N GLU A 62 -18.92 1.90 -0.83
CA GLU A 62 -18.68 2.48 0.51
C GLU A 62 -18.31 1.41 1.54
N GLU A 63 -18.97 0.25 1.50
CA GLU A 63 -18.71 -0.88 2.38
C GLU A 63 -17.30 -1.46 2.16
N ASP A 64 -16.86 -1.56 0.90
CA ASP A 64 -15.51 -2.03 0.55
C ASP A 64 -14.42 -1.05 0.97
N ILE A 65 -14.69 0.26 0.92
CA ILE A 65 -13.77 1.29 1.43
C ILE A 65 -13.59 1.10 2.94
N VAL A 66 -14.68 0.93 3.69
CA VAL A 66 -14.64 0.72 5.15
C VAL A 66 -13.84 -0.54 5.50
N GLU A 67 -14.14 -1.66 4.84
CA GLU A 67 -13.44 -2.93 5.09
C GLU A 67 -11.98 -2.89 4.63
N GLY A 68 -11.68 -2.27 3.48
CA GLY A 68 -10.31 -2.11 2.99
C GLY A 68 -9.43 -1.30 3.94
N VAL A 69 -9.96 -0.20 4.51
CA VAL A 69 -9.24 0.57 5.55
C VAL A 69 -9.06 -0.25 6.83
N ALA A 70 -10.07 -1.05 7.22
CA ALA A 70 -9.97 -1.92 8.39
C ALA A 70 -8.90 -3.01 8.21
N ARG A 71 -8.84 -3.65 7.03
CA ARG A 71 -7.80 -4.61 6.61
C ARG A 71 -6.40 -4.02 6.70
N LEU A 72 -6.20 -2.84 6.13
CA LEU A 72 -4.92 -2.12 6.20
C LEU A 72 -4.53 -1.85 7.66
N GLY A 73 -5.49 -1.43 8.49
CA GLY A 73 -5.26 -1.21 9.92
C GLY A 73 -4.85 -2.47 10.69
N ARG A 74 -5.39 -3.65 10.33
CA ARG A 74 -4.99 -4.94 10.93
C ARG A 74 -3.52 -5.26 10.62
N VAL A 75 -3.13 -5.15 9.35
CA VAL A 75 -1.75 -5.40 8.89
C VAL A 75 -0.77 -4.46 9.59
N LEU A 76 -1.09 -3.17 9.63
CA LEU A 76 -0.22 -2.18 10.28
C LEU A 76 -0.04 -2.44 11.76
N ARG A 77 -1.10 -2.79 12.50
CA ARG A 77 -1.00 -3.15 13.93
C ARG A 77 -0.06 -4.33 14.14
N ARG A 78 -0.26 -5.43 13.40
CA ARG A 78 0.62 -6.61 13.47
C ARG A 78 2.09 -6.25 13.22
N MET A 79 2.37 -5.42 12.21
CA MET A 79 3.74 -4.99 11.90
C MET A 79 4.35 -4.09 12.98
N LEU A 80 3.57 -3.17 13.57
CA LEU A 80 4.01 -2.29 14.65
C LEU A 80 4.23 -3.05 15.96
N ASP A 81 3.47 -4.11 16.19
CA ASP A 81 3.61 -4.98 17.37
C ASP A 81 4.80 -5.96 17.24
N GLY A 82 5.56 -5.88 16.13
CA GLY A 82 6.74 -6.70 15.89
C GLY A 82 6.43 -8.15 15.53
N GLU A 83 5.20 -8.42 15.08
CA GLU A 83 4.76 -9.77 14.74
C GLU A 83 5.53 -10.27 13.51
N GLY A 84 6.25 -11.39 13.68
CA GLY A 84 7.14 -11.94 12.67
C GLY A 84 6.40 -12.29 11.38
N TRP A 85 6.96 -11.88 10.24
CA TRP A 85 6.40 -12.15 8.92
C TRP A 85 7.47 -12.71 7.98
N THR A 86 7.15 -13.80 7.30
CA THR A 86 7.99 -14.40 6.26
C THR A 86 7.34 -14.22 4.90
N GLN A 87 8.00 -13.46 4.04
CA GLN A 87 7.54 -13.24 2.67
C GLN A 87 7.50 -14.57 1.89
N ALA A 88 6.34 -14.90 1.33
CA ALA A 88 6.26 -15.94 0.30
C ALA A 88 7.01 -15.44 -0.95
N GLY A 89 7.84 -16.29 -1.56
CA GLY A 89 8.91 -15.91 -2.50
C GLY A 89 8.58 -14.80 -3.51
N LYS A 90 9.56 -13.93 -3.75
CA LYS A 90 9.56 -12.85 -4.75
C LYS A 90 8.93 -13.32 -6.07
N ALA A 91 7.71 -12.87 -6.36
CA ALA A 91 7.25 -12.78 -7.74
C ALA A 91 7.86 -11.50 -8.31
N GLU A 92 8.76 -11.63 -9.29
CA GLU A 92 9.17 -10.51 -10.14
C GLU A 92 7.93 -10.00 -10.88
N GLY A 93 7.29 -8.99 -10.32
CA GLY A 93 6.16 -8.30 -10.91
C GLY A 93 6.64 -7.34 -11.99
N ASN A 94 6.71 -7.81 -13.23
CA ASN A 94 6.67 -6.93 -14.40
C ASN A 94 5.42 -6.05 -14.27
N GLY A 95 5.58 -4.73 -14.31
CA GLY A 95 4.54 -3.72 -14.11
C GLY A 95 3.49 -3.68 -15.23
N GLY A 96 2.79 -4.79 -15.46
CA GLY A 96 1.56 -4.81 -16.22
C GLY A 96 0.42 -4.37 -15.32
N ALA A 97 -0.20 -3.24 -15.64
CA ALA A 97 -1.49 -2.86 -15.09
C ALA A 97 -2.45 -4.04 -15.27
N GLN A 98 -2.75 -4.75 -14.18
CA GLN A 98 -3.81 -5.75 -14.19
C GLN A 98 -5.14 -5.00 -14.23
N GLU A 99 -6.00 -5.40 -15.16
CA GLU A 99 -7.36 -4.91 -15.30
C GLU A 99 -8.14 -5.40 -14.08
N PHE A 100 -8.40 -4.48 -13.13
CA PHE A 100 -9.29 -4.75 -12.01
C PHE A 100 -10.72 -4.51 -12.48
N LYS A 101 -11.49 -5.60 -12.52
CA LYS A 101 -12.94 -5.58 -12.70
C LYS A 101 -13.64 -5.35 -11.37
#